data_AF-A0A2D7CRF0-F1
#
_entry.id   AF-A0A2D7CRF0-F1
#
_cell.length_a   1.000
_cell.length_b   1.000
_cell.length_c   1.000
_cell.angle_alpha   90.00
_cell.angle_beta   90.00
_cell.angle_gamma   90.00
#
_symmetry.space_group_name_H-M   'P 1'
#
loop_
_entity.id
_entity.type
_entity.pdbx_description
1 polymer ?
#
loop_
_entity_poly.entity_id
_entity_poly.type
_entity_poly.pdbx_seq_one_letter_code
_entity_poly.pdbx_strand_id
1 'polypeptide(L)'
;MKKIEKVVLFYVSIVELVENKRIVAFIKYSKKKNIYYKMLSLNLCVAIIQTLLCLAAVVAISLKSEDKNDLMISSRDLQVNNEITTYATYDSNVILGLLIAFTAVTALFHYAYSFNWWGYKNRLKKKNNSLRWIEYSITATVMIVIICFASGTVELNVQILIAVMIASSMILGDIIEKTMGTQVAKIGTFLGWFLVLGAWAIIIKNYEFAARGFTLPQCDKKITPPSFVAYLVIILVVFYTSFGFVQLYQICRPKTKYEHIEKAYSILSVLSKTALVSIMLWGILSRAQAIDPCATESYDSTEVALEATI
;
A
#
# COMPACT_ATOMS: atom_id res chain seq x y z
N MET A 1 -21.07 -29.35 -6.71
CA MET A 1 -19.85 -30.21 -6.77
C MET A 1 -18.94 -29.89 -7.95
N LYS A 2 -19.38 -29.92 -9.22
CA LYS A 2 -18.50 -29.67 -10.40
C LYS A 2 -17.75 -28.32 -10.45
N LYS A 3 -18.24 -27.28 -9.76
CA LYS A 3 -17.54 -25.97 -9.63
C LYS A 3 -16.40 -26.01 -8.60
N ILE A 4 -16.52 -26.83 -7.56
CA ILE A 4 -15.50 -26.99 -6.50
C ILE A 4 -14.34 -27.84 -7.03
N GLU A 5 -14.63 -28.89 -7.81
CA GLU A 5 -13.60 -29.68 -8.49
C GLU A 5 -12.72 -28.84 -9.42
N LYS A 6 -13.29 -27.85 -10.15
CA LYS A 6 -12.49 -26.95 -11.00
C LYS A 6 -11.58 -26.03 -10.19
N VAL A 7 -12.02 -25.58 -9.01
CA VAL A 7 -11.20 -24.76 -8.10
C VAL A 7 -10.11 -25.61 -7.45
N VAL A 8 -10.41 -26.84 -7.06
CA VAL A 8 -9.43 -27.79 -6.51
C VAL A 8 -8.42 -28.20 -7.57
N LEU A 9 -8.83 -28.48 -8.80
CA LEU A 9 -7.93 -28.78 -9.92
C LEU A 9 -7.04 -27.58 -10.28
N PHE A 10 -7.56 -26.35 -10.19
CA PHE A 10 -6.76 -25.13 -10.35
C PHE A 10 -5.70 -24.99 -9.24
N TYR A 11 -6.08 -25.26 -7.99
CA TYR A 11 -5.15 -25.27 -6.86
C TYR A 11 -4.09 -26.39 -6.95
N VAL A 12 -4.49 -27.60 -7.36
CA VAL A 12 -3.58 -28.73 -7.61
C VAL A 12 -2.63 -28.40 -8.76
N SER A 13 -3.10 -27.73 -9.81
CA SER A 13 -2.25 -27.28 -10.92
C SER A 13 -1.26 -26.19 -10.51
N ILE A 14 -1.62 -25.31 -9.57
CA ILE A 14 -0.69 -24.35 -8.95
C ILE A 14 0.35 -25.07 -8.06
N VAL A 15 -0.05 -26.09 -7.31
CA VAL A 15 0.86 -26.91 -6.50
C VAL A 15 1.81 -27.73 -7.38
N GLU A 16 1.33 -28.28 -8.49
CA GLU A 16 2.16 -28.95 -9.51
C GLU A 16 3.10 -27.96 -10.22
N LEU A 17 2.69 -26.69 -10.37
CA LEU A 17 3.57 -25.62 -10.85
C LEU A 17 4.75 -25.39 -9.89
N VAL A 18 4.52 -25.55 -8.58
CA VAL A 18 5.55 -25.47 -7.51
C VAL A 18 6.43 -26.73 -7.48
N GLU A 19 5.88 -27.90 -7.82
CA GLU A 19 6.63 -29.16 -8.02
C GLU A 19 7.36 -29.25 -9.38
N ASN A 20 7.38 -28.17 -10.15
CA ASN A 20 8.19 -28.11 -11.35
C ASN A 20 9.65 -28.44 -10.98
N LYS A 21 10.22 -29.48 -11.60
CA LYS A 21 11.60 -29.92 -11.38
C LYS A 21 12.61 -28.78 -11.50
N ARG A 22 12.29 -27.70 -12.23
CA ARG A 22 13.08 -26.46 -12.31
C ARG A 22 13.01 -25.61 -11.04
N ILE A 23 11.86 -25.49 -10.38
CA ILE A 23 11.70 -24.76 -9.12
C ILE A 23 12.32 -25.54 -7.95
N VAL A 24 12.12 -26.86 -7.91
CA VAL A 24 12.77 -27.73 -6.92
C VAL A 24 14.29 -27.76 -7.15
N ALA A 25 14.76 -27.85 -8.39
CA ALA A 25 16.19 -27.71 -8.71
C ALA A 25 16.72 -26.31 -8.36
N PHE A 26 15.94 -25.25 -8.58
CA PHE A 26 16.28 -23.89 -8.18
C PHE A 26 16.43 -23.75 -6.66
N ILE A 27 15.50 -24.30 -5.88
CA ILE A 27 15.55 -24.33 -4.41
C ILE A 27 16.73 -25.18 -3.92
N LYS A 28 16.95 -26.36 -4.52
CA LYS A 28 18.05 -27.28 -4.15
C LYS A 28 19.42 -26.71 -4.53
N TYR A 29 19.50 -25.93 -5.61
CA TYR A 29 20.71 -25.22 -6.04
C TYR A 29 20.95 -23.92 -5.25
N SER A 30 19.89 -23.27 -4.75
CA SER A 30 19.95 -22.10 -3.85
C SER A 30 20.67 -22.39 -2.51
N LYS A 31 20.77 -23.66 -2.09
CA LYS A 31 21.55 -24.08 -0.92
C LYS A 31 23.08 -23.94 -1.07
N LYS A 32 23.63 -23.72 -2.28
CA LYS A 32 25.04 -23.31 -2.43
C LYS A 32 25.18 -21.85 -1.97
N LYS A 33 26.19 -21.55 -1.14
CA LYS A 33 26.56 -20.27 -0.45
C LYS A 33 26.67 -18.99 -1.31
N ASN A 34 25.94 -18.86 -2.42
CA ASN A 34 26.00 -17.70 -3.29
C ASN A 34 24.86 -16.71 -2.97
N ILE A 35 25.23 -15.48 -2.59
CA ILE A 35 24.31 -14.39 -2.24
C ILE A 35 23.27 -14.14 -3.35
N TYR A 36 23.62 -14.38 -4.61
CA TYR A 36 22.72 -14.19 -5.75
C TYR A 36 21.50 -15.12 -5.70
N TYR A 37 21.64 -16.38 -5.29
CA TYR A 37 20.49 -17.29 -5.19
C TYR A 37 19.57 -16.91 -4.04
N LYS A 38 20.12 -16.47 -2.91
CA LYS A 38 19.31 -15.96 -1.79
C LYS A 38 18.49 -14.74 -2.21
N MET A 39 19.08 -13.83 -2.97
CA MET A 39 18.37 -12.67 -3.53
C MET A 39 17.29 -13.09 -4.52
N LEU A 40 17.54 -14.11 -5.34
CA LEU A 40 16.54 -14.61 -6.28
C LEU A 40 15.38 -15.31 -5.58
N SER A 41 15.67 -16.13 -4.57
CA SER A 41 14.65 -16.74 -3.71
C SER A 41 13.84 -15.66 -2.97
N LEU A 42 14.47 -14.59 -2.49
CA LEU A 42 13.77 -13.45 -1.89
C LEU A 42 12.80 -12.80 -2.89
N ASN A 43 13.23 -12.51 -4.12
CA ASN A 43 12.35 -11.95 -5.14
C ASN A 43 11.16 -12.87 -5.42
N LEU A 44 11.38 -14.19 -5.51
CA LEU A 44 10.29 -15.13 -5.70
C LEU A 44 9.30 -15.14 -4.53
N CYS A 45 9.80 -15.11 -3.28
CA CYS A 45 8.95 -15.00 -2.10
C CYS A 45 8.14 -13.69 -2.11
N VAL A 46 8.76 -12.56 -2.45
CA VAL A 46 8.06 -11.27 -2.57
C VAL A 46 6.98 -11.35 -3.63
N ALA A 47 7.27 -11.92 -4.80
CA ALA A 47 6.28 -12.09 -5.87
C ALA A 47 5.07 -12.91 -5.40
N ILE A 48 5.30 -14.05 -4.74
CA ILE A 48 4.23 -14.90 -4.22
C ILE A 48 3.38 -14.17 -3.18
N ILE A 49 4.02 -13.49 -2.21
CA ILE A 49 3.28 -12.73 -1.19
C ILE A 49 2.40 -11.66 -1.84
N GLN A 50 2.93 -10.94 -2.84
CA GLN A 50 2.18 -9.87 -3.50
C GLN A 50 1.03 -10.42 -4.37
N THR A 51 1.21 -11.58 -5.00
CA THR A 51 0.11 -12.29 -5.67
C THR A 51 -0.99 -12.67 -4.67
N LEU A 52 -0.63 -13.17 -3.48
CA LEU A 52 -1.60 -13.53 -2.44
C LEU A 52 -2.36 -12.30 -1.92
N LEU A 53 -1.68 -11.16 -1.73
CA LEU A 53 -2.32 -9.89 -1.36
C LEU A 53 -3.27 -9.39 -2.45
N CYS A 54 -2.86 -9.50 -3.72
CA CYS A 54 -3.71 -9.17 -4.87
C CYS A 54 -4.98 -10.02 -4.87
N LEU A 55 -4.86 -11.34 -4.67
CA LEU A 55 -6.00 -12.24 -4.59
C LEU A 55 -6.90 -11.94 -3.39
N ALA A 56 -6.33 -11.62 -2.23
CA ALA A 56 -7.10 -11.23 -1.05
C ALA A 56 -7.94 -9.96 -1.32
N ALA A 57 -7.38 -8.97 -2.02
CA ALA A 57 -8.10 -7.77 -2.41
C ALA A 57 -9.22 -8.06 -3.44
N VAL A 58 -9.02 -8.99 -4.38
CA VAL A 58 -10.08 -9.46 -5.29
C VAL A 58 -11.20 -10.14 -4.53
N VAL A 59 -10.87 -11.05 -3.60
CA VAL A 59 -11.88 -11.75 -2.78
C VAL A 59 -12.66 -10.76 -1.91
N ALA A 60 -12.02 -9.71 -1.40
CA ALA A 60 -12.68 -8.68 -0.61
C ALA A 60 -13.78 -7.91 -1.38
N ILE A 61 -13.70 -7.82 -2.72
CA ILE A 61 -14.79 -7.25 -3.55
C ILE A 61 -16.06 -8.07 -3.41
N SER A 62 -15.96 -9.40 -3.28
CA SER A 62 -17.11 -10.29 -3.12
C SER A 62 -17.59 -10.41 -1.67
N LEU A 63 -16.73 -10.11 -0.69
CA LEU A 63 -17.06 -10.22 0.73
C LEU A 63 -17.56 -8.92 1.36
N LYS A 64 -17.34 -7.76 0.70
CA LYS A 64 -17.85 -6.48 1.21
C LYS A 64 -19.38 -6.46 1.14
N SER A 65 -20.03 -5.86 2.14
CA SER A 65 -21.49 -5.66 2.15
C SER A 65 -21.88 -4.57 1.15
N GLU A 66 -22.95 -4.80 0.38
CA GLU A 66 -23.46 -3.87 -0.64
C GLU A 66 -23.99 -2.54 -0.05
N ASP A 67 -24.36 -2.50 1.23
CA ASP A 67 -25.03 -1.33 1.84
C ASP A 67 -24.06 -0.29 2.45
N LYS A 68 -22.74 -0.52 2.45
CA LYS A 68 -21.77 0.31 3.21
C LYS A 68 -20.50 0.60 2.43
N ASN A 69 -20.70 1.08 1.21
CA ASN A 69 -19.65 1.13 0.19
C ASN A 69 -18.64 2.26 0.35
N ASP A 70 -18.95 3.28 1.17
CA ASP A 70 -18.28 4.56 1.08
C ASP A 70 -17.43 4.87 2.31
N LEU A 71 -16.15 5.14 2.09
CA LEU A 71 -15.30 5.81 3.06
C LEU A 71 -15.73 7.27 3.13
N MET A 72 -16.69 7.57 4.01
CA MET A 72 -17.07 8.94 4.38
C MET A 72 -15.93 9.60 5.13
N ILE A 73 -15.37 10.65 4.53
CA ILE A 73 -14.28 11.42 5.13
C ILE A 73 -14.49 12.91 4.84
N SER A 74 -14.26 13.73 5.86
CA SER A 74 -14.44 15.19 5.81
C SER A 74 -13.14 15.90 5.50
N SER A 75 -13.28 17.03 4.81
CA SER A 75 -12.22 17.93 4.40
C SER A 75 -12.71 19.38 4.46
N ARG A 76 -11.80 20.33 4.24
CA ARG A 76 -12.08 21.76 4.33
C ARG A 76 -11.96 22.42 2.97
N ASP A 77 -13.04 23.03 2.50
CA ASP A 77 -12.90 24.08 1.50
C ASP A 77 -12.64 25.41 2.22
N LEU A 78 -11.46 25.98 1.98
CA LEU A 78 -11.07 27.29 2.52
C LEU A 78 -11.86 28.39 1.78
N GLN A 79 -13.02 28.76 2.32
CA GLN A 79 -13.58 30.08 2.08
C GLN A 79 -13.19 31.02 3.22
N VAL A 80 -12.39 32.03 2.90
CA VAL A 80 -12.11 33.14 3.83
C VAL A 80 -13.44 33.83 4.12
N ASN A 81 -13.89 33.75 5.38
CA ASN A 81 -15.12 34.31 5.97
C ASN A 81 -16.38 33.43 6.02
N ASN A 82 -16.32 32.13 5.73
CA ASN A 82 -17.31 31.12 6.16
C ASN A 82 -16.73 29.73 5.87
N GLU A 83 -16.29 28.99 6.88
CA GLU A 83 -15.73 27.63 6.66
C GLU A 83 -16.81 26.70 6.11
N ILE A 84 -16.64 26.25 4.86
CA ILE A 84 -17.47 25.18 4.29
C ILE A 84 -16.74 23.87 4.54
N THR A 85 -17.36 23.01 5.35
CA THR A 85 -16.91 21.63 5.51
C THR A 85 -17.44 20.80 4.36
N THR A 86 -16.55 20.29 3.51
CA THR A 86 -16.91 19.44 2.38
C THR A 86 -16.71 17.99 2.78
N TYR A 87 -17.74 17.17 2.54
CA TYR A 87 -17.70 15.73 2.78
C TYR A 87 -17.48 15.02 1.46
N ALA A 88 -16.47 14.16 1.40
CA ALA A 88 -16.26 13.28 0.26
C ALA A 88 -16.50 11.83 0.69
N THR A 89 -17.12 11.07 -0.19
CA THR A 89 -17.18 9.63 -0.10
C THR A 89 -16.26 9.02 -1.14
N TYR A 90 -15.40 8.10 -0.71
CA TYR A 90 -14.62 7.27 -1.63
C TYR A 90 -15.25 5.89 -1.72
N ASP A 91 -15.61 5.49 -2.94
CA ASP A 91 -16.07 4.14 -3.23
C ASP A 91 -14.95 3.14 -2.90
N SER A 92 -15.25 2.22 -1.98
CA SER A 92 -14.38 1.12 -1.60
C SER A 92 -13.90 0.27 -2.79
N ASN A 93 -14.67 0.16 -3.88
CA ASN A 93 -14.22 -0.51 -5.11
C ASN A 93 -13.02 0.16 -5.75
N VAL A 94 -12.98 1.49 -5.77
CA VAL A 94 -11.85 2.24 -6.32
C VAL A 94 -10.59 1.91 -5.52
N ILE A 95 -10.71 1.92 -4.19
CA ILE A 95 -9.59 1.58 -3.30
C ILE A 95 -9.14 0.12 -3.48
N LEU A 96 -10.08 -0.83 -3.52
CA LEU A 96 -9.77 -2.25 -3.78
C LEU A 96 -9.08 -2.44 -5.14
N GLY A 97 -9.56 -1.74 -6.17
CA GLY A 97 -8.94 -1.72 -7.50
C GLY A 97 -7.50 -1.19 -7.47
N LEU A 98 -7.23 -0.12 -6.71
CA LEU A 98 -5.88 0.41 -6.54
C LEU A 98 -4.97 -0.55 -5.73
N LEU A 99 -5.50 -1.22 -4.70
CA LEU A 99 -4.77 -2.27 -3.96
C LEU A 99 -4.37 -3.41 -4.89
N ILE A 100 -5.29 -3.89 -5.73
CA ILE A 100 -5.04 -4.91 -6.76
C ILE A 100 -3.96 -4.43 -7.74
N ALA A 101 -4.08 -3.19 -8.22
CA ALA A 101 -3.17 -2.63 -9.23
C ALA A 101 -1.72 -2.62 -8.74
N PHE A 102 -1.42 -2.04 -7.57
CA PHE A 102 -0.02 -1.95 -7.14
C PHE A 102 0.56 -3.31 -6.70
N THR A 103 -0.25 -4.20 -6.12
CA THR A 103 0.21 -5.53 -5.72
C THR A 103 0.52 -6.39 -6.95
N ALA A 104 -0.31 -6.32 -7.99
CA ALA A 104 -0.07 -6.99 -9.27
C ALA A 104 1.20 -6.46 -9.96
N VAL A 105 1.40 -5.14 -10.01
CA VAL A 105 2.64 -4.55 -10.56
C VAL A 105 3.87 -5.03 -9.80
N THR A 106 3.83 -5.04 -8.47
CA THR A 106 4.93 -5.54 -7.64
C THR A 106 5.23 -7.01 -7.91
N ALA A 107 4.19 -7.85 -7.94
CA ALA A 107 4.34 -9.27 -8.26
C ALA A 107 4.99 -9.48 -9.63
N LEU A 108 4.55 -8.73 -10.65
CA LEU A 108 5.09 -8.81 -12.01
C LEU A 108 6.59 -8.49 -12.05
N PHE A 109 7.02 -7.39 -11.43
CA PHE A 109 8.44 -7.01 -11.38
C PHE A 109 9.29 -8.07 -10.67
N HIS A 110 8.80 -8.59 -9.54
CA HIS A 110 9.52 -9.61 -8.78
C HIS A 110 9.54 -11.00 -9.45
N TYR A 111 8.50 -11.38 -10.19
CA TYR A 111 8.56 -12.52 -11.10
C TYR A 111 9.55 -12.30 -12.24
N ALA A 112 9.59 -11.09 -12.82
CA ALA A 112 10.56 -10.76 -13.86
C ALA A 112 12.02 -10.85 -13.36
N TYR A 113 12.31 -10.38 -12.14
CA TYR A 113 13.62 -10.61 -11.51
C TYR A 113 13.93 -12.09 -11.31
N SER A 114 12.93 -12.86 -10.86
CA SER A 114 13.05 -14.29 -10.57
C SER A 114 13.34 -15.13 -11.82
N PHE A 115 12.65 -14.83 -12.93
CA PHE A 115 12.80 -15.57 -14.18
C PHE A 115 13.96 -15.07 -15.05
N ASN A 116 14.26 -13.77 -15.03
CA ASN A 116 15.44 -13.20 -15.69
C ASN A 116 16.64 -13.09 -14.73
N TRP A 117 17.06 -14.22 -14.19
CA TRP A 117 18.11 -14.28 -13.17
C TRP A 117 19.45 -13.68 -13.64
N TRP A 118 19.79 -13.82 -14.93
CA TRP A 118 21.03 -13.28 -15.49
C TRP A 118 20.99 -11.75 -15.56
N GLY A 119 19.87 -11.18 -16.01
CA GLY A 119 19.63 -9.74 -16.00
C GLY A 119 19.69 -9.16 -14.60
N TYR A 120 19.04 -9.81 -13.62
CA TYR A 120 19.07 -9.37 -12.24
C TYR A 120 20.49 -9.43 -11.63
N LYS A 121 21.21 -10.53 -11.84
CA LYS A 121 22.61 -10.67 -11.39
C LYS A 121 23.52 -9.57 -11.95
N ASN A 122 23.33 -9.18 -13.21
CA ASN A 122 24.12 -8.12 -13.83
C ASN A 122 23.82 -6.74 -13.24
N ARG A 123 22.56 -6.46 -12.85
CA ARG A 123 22.19 -5.24 -12.13
C ARG A 123 22.88 -5.15 -10.76
N LEU A 124 22.88 -6.25 -10.01
CA LEU A 124 23.58 -6.34 -8.73
C LEU A 124 25.09 -6.08 -8.88
N LYS A 125 25.73 -6.66 -9.89
CA LYS A 125 27.15 -6.42 -10.20
C LYS A 125 27.44 -4.97 -10.56
N LYS A 126 26.54 -4.33 -11.32
CA LYS A 126 26.63 -2.92 -11.69
C LYS A 126 26.27 -1.96 -10.55
N LYS A 127 25.84 -2.48 -9.39
CA LYS A 127 25.40 -1.71 -8.22
C LYS A 127 24.32 -0.68 -8.57
N ASN A 128 23.44 -1.05 -9.49
CA ASN A 128 22.36 -0.20 -9.94
C ASN A 128 21.12 -1.03 -10.31
N ASN A 129 20.00 -0.77 -9.64
CA ASN A 129 18.70 -1.34 -10.00
C ASN A 129 17.63 -0.29 -10.35
N SER A 130 17.73 0.32 -11.54
CA SER A 130 16.67 1.21 -12.07
C SER A 130 15.28 0.57 -12.19
N LEU A 131 15.17 -0.76 -12.36
CA LEU A 131 13.84 -1.40 -12.42
C LEU A 131 13.09 -1.29 -11.08
N ARG A 132 13.81 -1.29 -9.96
CA ARG A 132 13.22 -1.08 -8.63
C ARG A 132 12.63 0.32 -8.51
N TRP A 133 13.34 1.33 -9.00
CA TRP A 133 12.84 2.70 -8.97
C TRP A 133 11.64 2.91 -9.89
N ILE A 134 11.61 2.24 -11.06
CA ILE A 134 10.42 2.23 -11.93
C ILE A 134 9.24 1.59 -11.21
N GLU A 135 9.41 0.39 -10.66
CA GLU A 135 8.37 -0.28 -9.87
C GLU A 135 7.86 0.62 -8.73
N TYR A 136 8.77 1.22 -7.96
CA TYR A 136 8.40 2.03 -6.81
C TYR A 136 7.75 3.35 -7.22
N SER A 137 8.15 3.95 -8.34
CA SER A 137 7.52 5.16 -8.88
C SER A 137 6.05 4.93 -9.22
N ILE A 138 5.66 3.72 -9.62
CA ILE A 138 4.28 3.35 -9.88
C ILE A 138 3.60 2.96 -8.57
N THR A 139 4.18 2.00 -7.85
CA THR A 139 3.53 1.37 -6.70
C THR A 139 3.43 2.30 -5.50
N ALA A 140 4.49 3.03 -5.13
CA ALA A 140 4.42 4.01 -4.03
C ALA A 140 3.46 5.16 -4.35
N THR A 141 3.39 5.59 -5.62
CA THR A 141 2.45 6.63 -6.03
C THR A 141 0.99 6.16 -5.90
N VAL A 142 0.69 4.94 -6.33
CA VAL A 142 -0.65 4.36 -6.10
C VAL A 142 -0.94 4.22 -4.60
N MET A 143 0.04 3.74 -3.82
CA MET A 143 -0.11 3.60 -2.37
C MET A 143 -0.38 4.94 -1.68
N ILE A 144 0.32 6.03 -2.04
CA ILE A 144 0.11 7.33 -1.41
C ILE A 144 -1.26 7.93 -1.77
N VAL A 145 -1.78 7.67 -2.97
CA VAL A 145 -3.15 8.07 -3.35
C VAL A 145 -4.20 7.34 -2.51
N ILE A 146 -4.02 6.04 -2.26
CA ILE A 146 -4.90 5.28 -1.35
C ILE A 146 -4.86 5.89 0.07
N ILE A 147 -3.67 6.27 0.54
CA ILE A 147 -3.49 6.92 1.84
C ILE A 147 -4.17 8.31 1.85
N CYS A 148 -4.11 9.09 0.76
CA CYS A 148 -4.82 10.35 0.64
C CYS A 148 -6.33 10.16 0.77
N PHE A 149 -6.88 9.17 0.07
CA PHE A 149 -8.30 8.81 0.19
C PHE A 149 -8.64 8.45 1.63
N ALA A 150 -7.87 7.56 2.27
CA ALA A 150 -8.15 7.11 3.63
C ALA A 150 -7.97 8.20 4.70
N SER A 151 -7.06 9.16 4.49
CA SER A 151 -6.70 10.21 5.46
C SER A 151 -7.59 11.46 5.37
N GLY A 152 -8.44 11.58 4.36
CA GLY A 152 -9.33 12.74 4.19
C GLY A 152 -8.76 13.88 3.38
N THR A 153 -7.77 13.61 2.54
CA THR A 153 -7.31 14.58 1.54
C THR A 153 -8.24 14.46 0.34
N VAL A 154 -9.20 15.39 0.16
CA VAL A 154 -10.23 15.23 -0.88
C VAL A 154 -9.90 15.97 -2.17
N GLU A 155 -9.12 17.04 -2.06
CA GLU A 155 -8.90 17.96 -3.14
C GLU A 155 -8.01 17.30 -4.18
N LEU A 156 -8.57 17.05 -5.37
CA LEU A 156 -7.87 16.32 -6.44
C LEU A 156 -6.50 16.93 -6.77
N ASN A 157 -6.41 18.27 -6.79
CA ASN A 157 -5.15 18.98 -7.04
C ASN A 157 -4.09 18.68 -5.98
N VAL A 158 -4.49 18.54 -4.71
CA VAL A 158 -3.58 18.20 -3.61
C VAL A 158 -3.13 16.75 -3.72
N GLN A 159 -4.05 15.84 -4.06
CA GLN A 159 -3.73 14.43 -4.29
C GLN A 159 -2.74 14.24 -5.44
N ILE A 160 -2.97 14.93 -6.57
CA ILE A 160 -2.06 14.91 -7.72
C ILE A 160 -0.69 15.46 -7.33
N LEU A 161 -0.63 16.56 -6.58
CA LEU A 161 0.63 17.13 -6.12
C LEU A 161 1.39 16.12 -5.24
N ILE A 162 0.73 15.50 -4.27
CA ILE A 162 1.32 14.47 -3.40
C ILE A 162 1.83 13.28 -4.25
N ALA A 163 1.04 12.82 -5.21
CA ALA A 163 1.41 11.74 -6.11
C ALA A 163 2.66 12.09 -6.93
N VAL A 164 2.73 13.30 -7.49
CA VAL A 164 3.90 13.80 -8.23
C VAL A 164 5.13 13.92 -7.32
N MET A 165 4.97 14.38 -6.08
CA MET A 165 6.07 14.47 -5.11
C MET A 165 6.67 13.09 -4.81
N ILE A 166 5.82 12.08 -4.57
CA ILE A 166 6.26 10.70 -4.33
C ILE A 166 6.89 10.09 -5.58
N ALA A 167 6.27 10.21 -6.76
CA ALA A 167 6.84 9.71 -8.01
C ALA A 167 8.21 10.33 -8.30
N SER A 168 8.33 11.65 -8.11
CA SER A 168 9.58 12.40 -8.30
C SER A 168 10.67 11.93 -7.33
N SER A 169 10.32 11.63 -6.07
CA SER A 169 11.27 11.10 -5.10
C SER A 169 11.84 9.73 -5.52
N MET A 170 11.05 8.89 -6.20
CA MET A 170 11.52 7.60 -6.72
C MET A 170 12.45 7.78 -7.92
N ILE A 171 12.14 8.72 -8.81
CA ILE A 171 13.03 9.07 -9.95
C ILE A 171 14.36 9.62 -9.43
N LEU A 172 14.32 10.48 -8.41
CA LEU A 172 15.53 10.97 -7.74
C LEU A 172 16.35 9.81 -7.14
N GLY A 173 15.70 8.81 -6.56
CA GLY A 173 16.35 7.58 -6.09
C GLY A 173 17.25 6.93 -7.14
N ASP A 174 16.74 6.78 -8.37
CA ASP A 174 17.50 6.23 -9.50
C ASP A 174 18.66 7.12 -9.93
N ILE A 175 18.44 8.43 -9.97
CA ILE A 175 19.49 9.42 -10.29
C ILE A 175 20.60 9.37 -9.25
N ILE A 176 20.25 9.33 -7.96
CA ILE A 176 21.22 9.26 -6.85
C ILE A 176 22.05 7.99 -6.98
N GLU A 177 21.43 6.85 -7.25
CA GLU A 177 22.13 5.57 -7.37
C GLU A 177 23.09 5.54 -8.58
N LYS A 178 22.68 6.14 -9.71
CA LYS A 178 23.52 6.32 -10.91
C LYS A 178 24.68 7.29 -10.71
N THR A 179 24.52 8.26 -9.82
CA THR A 179 25.48 9.35 -9.60
C THR A 179 26.19 9.25 -8.24
N MET A 180 26.22 8.05 -7.64
CA MET A 180 26.81 7.81 -6.33
C MET A 180 28.23 8.37 -6.21
N GLY A 181 28.50 9.07 -5.10
CA GLY A 181 29.78 9.71 -4.82
C GLY A 181 29.93 11.14 -5.36
N THR A 182 28.96 11.63 -6.14
CA THR A 182 28.97 13.00 -6.68
C THR A 182 28.16 13.98 -5.83
N GLN A 183 28.27 15.28 -6.12
CA GLN A 183 27.41 16.31 -5.51
C GLN A 183 25.94 16.17 -5.92
N VAL A 184 25.67 15.66 -7.13
CA VAL A 184 24.31 15.40 -7.62
C VAL A 184 23.58 14.43 -6.71
N ALA A 185 24.24 13.35 -6.26
CA ALA A 185 23.65 12.39 -5.32
C ALA A 185 23.27 13.02 -3.97
N LYS A 186 24.08 13.96 -3.45
CA LYS A 186 23.81 14.65 -2.18
C LYS A 186 22.62 15.60 -2.30
N ILE A 187 22.60 16.43 -3.35
CA ILE A 187 21.48 17.35 -3.62
C ILE A 187 20.20 16.57 -3.89
N GLY A 188 20.27 15.53 -4.72
CA GLY A 188 19.12 14.66 -5.00
C GLY A 188 18.55 14.01 -3.74
N THR A 189 19.41 13.61 -2.79
CA THR A 189 18.97 13.06 -1.50
C THR A 189 18.24 14.08 -0.65
N PHE A 190 18.78 15.30 -0.57
CA PHE A 190 18.11 16.40 0.13
C PHE A 190 16.73 16.70 -0.48
N LEU A 191 16.65 16.82 -1.81
CA LEU A 191 15.38 17.06 -2.51
C LEU A 191 14.41 15.89 -2.33
N GLY A 192 14.89 14.64 -2.36
CA GLY A 192 14.08 13.45 -2.10
C GLY A 192 13.44 13.48 -0.72
N TRP A 193 14.21 13.82 0.33
CA TRP A 193 13.68 13.98 1.68
C TRP A 193 12.70 15.15 1.78
N PHE A 194 12.99 16.29 1.14
CA PHE A 194 12.08 17.43 1.13
C PHE A 194 10.72 17.07 0.51
N LEU A 195 10.72 16.33 -0.61
CA LEU A 195 9.49 15.86 -1.25
C LEU A 195 8.72 14.86 -0.39
N VAL A 196 9.40 13.85 0.18
CA VAL A 196 8.73 12.84 1.02
C VAL A 196 8.16 13.48 2.29
N LEU A 197 8.93 14.32 2.99
CA LEU A 197 8.46 14.97 4.21
C LEU A 197 7.35 16.00 3.92
N GLY A 198 7.44 16.74 2.81
CA GLY A 198 6.39 17.66 2.40
C GLY A 198 5.07 16.94 2.10
N ALA A 199 5.12 15.84 1.35
CA ALA A 199 3.93 15.02 1.07
C ALA A 199 3.28 14.49 2.36
N TRP A 200 4.09 13.94 3.27
CA TRP A 200 3.58 13.43 4.55
C TRP A 200 3.08 14.52 5.49
N ALA A 201 3.68 15.71 5.50
CA ALA A 201 3.19 16.85 6.28
C ALA A 201 1.78 17.27 5.86
N ILE A 202 1.49 17.25 4.55
CA ILE A 202 0.15 17.54 4.03
C ILE A 202 -0.85 16.46 4.49
N ILE A 203 -0.50 15.19 4.31
CA ILE A 203 -1.36 14.05 4.72
C ILE A 203 -1.65 14.08 6.21
N ILE A 204 -0.64 14.30 7.05
CA ILE A 204 -0.80 14.34 8.51
C ILE A 204 -1.71 15.51 8.90
N LYS A 205 -1.51 16.70 8.33
CA LYS A 205 -2.35 17.87 8.61
C LYS A 205 -3.81 17.63 8.21
N ASN A 206 -4.05 17.03 7.05
CA ASN A 206 -5.39 16.70 6.58
C ASN A 206 -6.04 15.63 7.47
N TYR A 207 -5.29 14.62 7.89
CA TYR A 207 -5.76 13.62 8.83
C TYR A 207 -6.10 14.22 10.20
N GLU A 208 -5.25 15.08 10.76
CA GLU A 208 -5.52 15.76 12.04
C GLU A 208 -6.79 16.61 11.97
N PHE A 209 -7.01 17.28 10.83
CA PHE A 209 -8.25 18.02 10.60
C PHE A 209 -9.45 17.08 10.57
N ALA A 210 -9.42 16.02 9.76
CA ALA A 210 -10.48 15.03 9.69
C ALA A 210 -10.74 14.40 11.07
N ALA A 211 -9.70 14.12 11.85
CA ALA A 211 -9.76 13.52 13.19
C ALA A 211 -10.46 14.41 14.23
N ARG A 212 -10.52 15.73 14.05
CA ARG A 212 -11.32 16.62 14.92
C ARG A 212 -12.81 16.32 14.82
N GLY A 213 -13.23 15.69 13.73
CA GLY A 213 -14.59 15.31 13.43
C GLY A 213 -15.45 16.50 13.02
N PHE A 214 -16.58 16.17 12.42
CA PHE A 214 -17.54 17.13 11.90
C PHE A 214 -18.95 16.73 12.30
N THR A 215 -19.85 17.70 12.42
CA THR A 215 -21.25 17.44 12.72
C THR A 215 -22.04 17.33 11.44
N LEU A 216 -22.79 16.24 11.28
CA LEU A 216 -23.73 16.07 10.17
C LEU A 216 -24.94 17.01 10.36
N PRO A 217 -25.21 17.93 9.43
CA PRO A 217 -26.34 18.86 9.54
C PRO A 217 -27.70 18.17 9.66
N GLN A 218 -27.83 16.97 9.11
CA GLN A 218 -29.10 16.23 9.08
C GLN A 218 -29.48 15.54 10.40
N CYS A 219 -28.51 15.27 11.28
CA CYS A 219 -28.78 14.48 12.49
C CYS A 219 -27.94 14.87 13.72
N ASP A 220 -27.27 16.04 13.68
CA ASP A 220 -26.42 16.59 14.75
C ASP A 220 -25.37 15.63 15.33
N LYS A 221 -24.99 14.60 14.56
CA LYS A 221 -24.04 13.59 14.99
C LYS A 221 -22.63 13.95 14.54
N LYS A 222 -21.69 13.89 15.48
CA LYS A 222 -20.27 14.07 15.19
C LYS A 222 -19.67 12.80 14.59
N ILE A 223 -19.12 12.91 13.38
CA ILE A 223 -18.42 11.82 12.69
C ILE A 223 -16.91 12.09 12.71
N THR A 224 -16.15 11.07 13.06
CA THR A 224 -14.69 11.05 13.01
C THR A 224 -14.20 9.92 12.10
N PRO A 225 -13.02 10.04 11.47
CA PRO A 225 -12.36 8.96 10.79
C PRO A 225 -12.25 7.72 11.68
N PRO A 226 -12.59 6.53 11.16
CA PRO A 226 -12.41 5.29 11.89
C PRO A 226 -10.96 5.07 12.33
N SER A 227 -10.83 4.47 13.52
CA SER A 227 -9.56 4.34 14.23
C SER A 227 -8.45 3.67 13.43
N PHE A 228 -8.80 2.77 12.50
CA PHE A 228 -7.81 2.10 11.65
C PHE A 228 -7.01 3.07 10.76
N VAL A 229 -7.58 4.22 10.40
CA VAL A 229 -6.92 5.25 9.59
C VAL A 229 -5.73 5.84 10.34
N ALA A 230 -5.84 6.00 11.66
CA ALA A 230 -4.73 6.47 12.51
C ALA A 230 -3.53 5.52 12.40
N TYR A 231 -3.79 4.21 12.57
CA TYR A 231 -2.76 3.18 12.46
C TYR A 231 -2.14 3.16 11.06
N LEU A 232 -2.96 3.29 10.02
CA LEU A 232 -2.50 3.36 8.64
C LEU A 232 -1.54 4.54 8.43
N VAL A 233 -1.91 5.76 8.83
CA VAL A 233 -1.05 6.95 8.66
C VAL A 233 0.28 6.78 9.41
N ILE A 234 0.25 6.37 10.68
CA ILE A 234 1.44 6.21 11.53
C ILE A 234 2.37 5.13 10.98
N ILE A 235 1.84 3.96 10.63
CA ILE A 235 2.66 2.84 10.16
C ILE A 235 3.28 3.17 8.80
N LEU A 236 2.52 3.79 7.89
CA LEU A 236 3.01 4.05 6.55
C LEU A 236 4.00 5.23 6.50
N VAL A 237 3.88 6.26 7.36
CA VAL A 237 4.92 7.30 7.43
C VAL A 237 6.26 6.72 7.89
N VAL A 238 6.23 5.79 8.86
CA VAL A 238 7.43 5.08 9.31
C VAL A 238 8.04 4.25 8.17
N PHE A 239 7.23 3.54 7.40
CA PHE A 239 7.72 2.78 6.25
C PHE A 239 8.33 3.68 5.17
N TYR A 240 7.63 4.74 4.73
CA TYR A 240 8.11 5.63 3.68
C TYR A 240 9.42 6.32 4.06
N THR A 241 9.53 6.82 5.29
CA THR A 241 10.78 7.44 5.78
C THR A 241 11.90 6.41 5.92
N SER A 242 11.59 5.16 6.26
CA SER A 242 12.57 4.07 6.30
C SER A 242 13.25 3.82 4.95
N PHE A 243 12.54 3.98 3.82
CA PHE A 243 13.17 3.90 2.48
C PHE A 243 14.21 5.01 2.29
N GLY A 244 13.87 6.23 2.72
CA GLY A 244 14.80 7.36 2.72
C GLY A 244 16.03 7.10 3.60
N PHE A 245 15.86 6.45 4.75
CA PHE A 245 16.99 6.07 5.61
C PHE A 245 17.90 5.00 4.99
N VAL A 246 17.36 4.04 4.24
CA VAL A 246 18.20 3.09 3.47
C VAL A 246 19.04 3.84 2.44
N GLN A 247 18.47 4.81 1.73
CA GLN A 247 19.21 5.63 0.77
C GLN A 247 20.28 6.49 1.45
N LEU A 248 19.94 7.14 2.56
CA LEU A 248 20.88 7.93 3.35
C LEU A 248 22.04 7.07 3.86
N TYR A 249 21.73 5.87 4.35
CA TYR A 249 22.74 4.89 4.77
C TYR A 249 23.66 4.50 3.61
N GLN A 250 23.13 4.26 2.41
CA GLN A 250 23.93 3.95 1.22
C GLN A 250 24.92 5.06 0.88
N ILE A 251 24.53 6.33 1.03
CA ILE A 251 25.40 7.49 0.81
C ILE A 251 26.45 7.64 1.91
N CYS A 252 26.06 7.47 3.17
CA CYS A 252 26.97 7.58 4.31
C CYS A 252 27.97 6.41 4.38
N ARG A 253 27.60 5.24 3.84
CA ARG A 253 28.40 4.01 3.88
C ARG A 253 28.56 3.38 2.49
N PRO A 254 29.22 4.06 1.53
CA PRO A 254 29.30 3.64 0.12
C PRO A 254 30.10 2.34 -0.10
N LYS A 255 30.91 1.92 0.89
CA LYS A 255 31.65 0.65 0.87
C LYS A 255 30.77 -0.58 1.17
N THR A 256 29.52 -0.37 1.60
CA THR A 256 28.58 -1.46 1.86
C THR A 256 28.32 -2.24 0.57
N LYS A 257 28.25 -3.58 0.68
CA LYS A 257 27.89 -4.46 -0.44
C LYS A 257 26.47 -4.14 -0.92
N TYR A 258 26.32 -3.87 -2.22
CA TYR A 258 25.07 -3.44 -2.83
C TYR A 258 23.91 -4.42 -2.58
N GLU A 259 24.20 -5.72 -2.48
CA GLU A 259 23.19 -6.75 -2.19
C GLU A 259 22.51 -6.56 -0.83
N HIS A 260 23.16 -5.92 0.15
CA HIS A 260 22.53 -5.62 1.44
C HIS A 260 21.54 -4.46 1.31
N ILE A 261 21.87 -3.46 0.50
CA ILE A 261 21.00 -2.33 0.19
C ILE A 261 19.76 -2.82 -0.57
N GLU A 262 19.98 -3.61 -1.62
CA GLU A 262 18.91 -4.22 -2.41
C GLU A 262 17.99 -5.12 -1.57
N LYS A 263 18.58 -5.90 -0.66
CA LYS A 263 17.82 -6.74 0.27
C LYS A 263 16.96 -5.90 1.21
N ALA A 264 17.52 -4.81 1.77
CA ALA A 264 16.78 -3.91 2.66
C ALA A 264 15.57 -3.31 1.94
N TYR A 265 15.75 -2.83 0.71
CA TYR A 265 14.65 -2.31 -0.11
C TYR A 265 13.58 -3.36 -0.41
N SER A 266 13.99 -4.58 -0.80
CA SER A 266 13.06 -5.66 -1.10
C SER A 266 12.22 -6.07 0.12
N ILE A 267 12.84 -6.15 1.31
CA ILE A 267 12.14 -6.46 2.57
C ILE A 267 11.18 -5.32 2.93
N LEU A 268 11.63 -4.08 2.83
CA LEU A 268 10.80 -2.93 3.17
C LEU A 268 9.62 -2.78 2.20
N SER A 269 9.81 -3.10 0.92
CA SER A 269 8.75 -3.13 -0.10
C SER A 269 7.66 -4.12 0.25
N VAL A 270 8.01 -5.37 0.58
CA VAL A 270 6.99 -6.36 0.93
C VAL A 270 6.29 -6.00 2.24
N LEU A 271 7.02 -5.57 3.27
CA LEU A 271 6.43 -5.24 4.58
C LEU A 271 5.46 -4.05 4.50
N SER A 272 5.87 -2.96 3.84
CA SER A 272 5.04 -1.75 3.70
C SER A 272 3.77 -2.02 2.89
N LYS A 273 3.89 -2.77 1.79
CA LYS A 273 2.75 -3.16 0.95
C LYS A 273 1.80 -4.11 1.67
N THR A 274 2.32 -5.11 2.37
CA THR A 274 1.52 -6.00 3.22
C THR A 274 0.78 -5.20 4.29
N ALA A 275 1.46 -4.30 4.99
CA ALA A 275 0.83 -3.47 6.02
C ALA A 275 -0.34 -2.65 5.46
N LEU A 276 -0.13 -1.96 4.33
CA LEU A 276 -1.20 -1.18 3.71
C LEU A 276 -2.40 -2.05 3.31
N VAL A 277 -2.16 -3.15 2.59
CA VAL A 277 -3.24 -4.05 2.15
C VAL A 277 -3.99 -4.59 3.35
N SER A 278 -3.29 -5.14 4.35
CA SER A 278 -3.92 -5.75 5.52
C SER A 278 -4.77 -4.76 6.31
N ILE A 279 -4.26 -3.56 6.58
CA ILE A 279 -4.99 -2.54 7.34
C ILE A 279 -6.21 -2.06 6.54
N MET A 280 -6.07 -1.83 5.24
CA MET A 280 -7.18 -1.39 4.39
C MET A 280 -8.26 -2.47 4.23
N LEU A 281 -7.88 -3.72 3.99
CA LEU A 281 -8.84 -4.82 3.90
C LEU A 281 -9.57 -5.04 5.21
N TRP A 282 -8.87 -4.99 6.34
CA TRP A 282 -9.50 -5.04 7.65
C TRP A 282 -10.50 -3.89 7.82
N GLY A 283 -10.07 -2.66 7.54
CA GLY A 283 -10.92 -1.48 7.65
C GLY A 283 -12.18 -1.53 6.79
N ILE A 284 -12.06 -1.97 5.53
CA ILE A 284 -13.20 -2.07 4.60
C ILE A 284 -14.16 -3.18 5.03
N LEU A 285 -13.65 -4.37 5.37
CA LEU A 285 -14.47 -5.53 5.74
C LEU A 285 -15.14 -5.35 7.10
N SER A 286 -14.49 -4.67 8.07
CA SER A 286 -15.10 -4.35 9.35
C SER A 286 -16.17 -3.26 9.25
N ARG A 287 -16.08 -2.35 8.28
CA ARG A 287 -17.10 -1.31 8.06
C ARG A 287 -18.39 -1.81 7.43
N ALA A 288 -18.38 -2.95 6.75
CA ALA A 288 -19.59 -3.67 6.35
C ALA A 288 -20.58 -3.88 7.54
N GLN A 289 -20.12 -3.70 8.78
CA GLN A 289 -20.92 -3.85 9.99
C GLN A 289 -21.31 -2.53 10.67
N ALA A 290 -20.78 -1.35 10.28
CA ALA A 290 -21.08 -0.07 10.94
C ALA A 290 -22.43 0.55 10.49
N ILE A 291 -23.33 0.79 11.43
CA ILE A 291 -24.71 1.28 11.24
C ILE A 291 -24.70 2.73 10.70
N ASP A 292 -25.66 3.08 9.84
CA ASP A 292 -25.87 4.44 9.34
C ASP A 292 -25.89 5.44 10.52
N PRO A 293 -24.99 6.44 10.53
CA PRO A 293 -24.88 7.37 11.64
C PRO A 293 -26.20 8.12 11.91
N CYS A 294 -27.07 8.29 10.92
CA CYS A 294 -28.36 8.97 11.05
C CYS A 294 -29.57 8.03 10.97
N ALA A 295 -29.39 6.71 10.88
CA ALA A 295 -30.51 5.78 11.05
C ALA A 295 -31.03 5.96 12.47
N THR A 296 -32.24 6.50 12.59
CA THR A 296 -32.98 6.53 13.84
C THR A 296 -33.02 5.12 14.39
N GLU A 297 -32.68 4.94 15.66
CA GLU A 297 -33.06 3.74 16.40
C GLU A 297 -34.60 3.69 16.44
N SER A 298 -35.24 3.20 15.38
CA SER A 298 -36.57 2.61 15.49
C SER A 298 -36.38 1.20 16.04
N TYR A 299 -35.86 1.10 17.26
CA TYR A 299 -36.09 -0.07 18.07
C TYR A 299 -37.55 0.03 18.50
N ASP A 300 -38.41 -0.64 17.73
CA ASP A 300 -39.81 -0.77 18.06
C ASP A 300 -39.92 -1.49 19.41
N SER A 301 -40.14 -0.71 20.47
CA SER A 301 -40.36 -1.19 21.83
C SER A 301 -41.69 -1.95 21.99
N THR A 302 -42.39 -2.31 20.90
CA THR A 302 -43.64 -3.07 20.97
C THR A 302 -43.50 -4.58 20.77
N GLU A 303 -42.35 -5.10 20.32
CA GLU A 303 -42.20 -6.55 20.10
C GLU A 303 -41.77 -7.37 21.34
N VAL A 304 -41.38 -6.73 22.45
CA VAL A 304 -41.03 -7.43 23.71
C VAL A 304 -42.21 -7.55 24.69
N ALA A 305 -43.37 -6.95 24.38
CA ALA A 305 -44.55 -6.99 25.25
C ALA A 305 -45.52 -8.16 25.00
N LEU A 306 -45.31 -9.00 23.97
CA LEU A 306 -46.27 -10.04 23.59
C LEU A 306 -45.86 -11.50 23.88
N GLU A 307 -44.65 -11.75 24.40
CA GLU A 307 -44.24 -13.11 24.84
C GLU A 307 -44.29 -13.31 26.36
N ALA A 308 -44.79 -12.34 27.13
CA ALA A 308 -44.99 -12.47 28.58
C ALA A 308 -46.46 -12.70 29.00
N THR A 309 -47.40 -12.80 28.05
CA THR A 309 -48.79 -13.16 28.35
C THR A 309 -49.38 -13.98 27.21
N ILE A 310 -49.17 -15.30 27.23
CA ILE A 310 -50.07 -16.41 26.83
C ILE A 310 -49.39 -17.73 27.24
#